data_AF-A0A9P4SG00-F1
#
_entry.id   AF-A0A9P4SG00-F1
#
_cell.length_a   1.000
_cell.length_b   1.000
_cell.length_c   1.000
_cell.angle_alpha   90.00
_cell.angle_beta   90.00
_cell.angle_gamma   90.00
#
_symmetry.space_group_name_H-M   'P 1'
#
loop_
_entity.id
_entity.type
_entity.pdbx_description
1 polymer ?
#
loop_
_entity_poly.entity_id
_entity_poly.type
_entity_poly.pdbx_seq_one_letter_code
_entity_poly.pdbx_strand_id
1 'polypeptide(L)'
;MASRDDDDYSIEDDDAMKEFFPTSFGKQSKGADVQAQIDKSRRQLPTAQKNEQDTKAYRGDSDEEDEDEDEDDDDDEDDEFPVSHELIIKTHERAITTATIDPSGSRLVTGSTDCTLKLHDFASMTPSTIRSFRSVDPSATKGSSNAETHPVHQVAFNPLSPGQMLVVTALPQAKIFSRDGDMLIEFVKGDMYLRDMHNTKGHVSEVTAGTWHPTNRDLCVTAGTDSTLRIWDVNNRRGQRDVIVHKSRAAGSAGRTRMTAVAWGASSEGNGSVLVGAALDGSLVMWGGDGPYTRPAAEIRDAHVKDTWTGGLDISRDGRLVITRGGDDTIKLWDTRKFKAPITTVSHPSTSSQYPTSNIRFSPTSSNVITGSETGHLHILNPATLRPELVTPIALNSSVITVLWHEKLNQIITGSANGETHVLYNPTSSTLGAKMVMSKAPKRRHIDDDPNLTMDLTQGLSGDSIITPGGALTGASNAAATFAARHPTIGLTASGKSRDPRRPHVPAVTPFAKSQPDAQHIKKNIPLSSMRDEDPRAALLRYADKATKEPLFTSAWSETQPRTLYAELSDEEEGPASKKTKR
;
A
#
# COMPACT_ATOMS: atom_id res chain seq x y z
N MET A 1 38.28 81.11 -3.43
CA MET A 1 38.67 79.81 -2.84
C MET A 1 37.48 78.91 -3.06
N ALA A 2 37.61 77.97 -4.00
CA ALA A 2 36.50 77.27 -4.62
C ALA A 2 36.01 76.07 -3.78
N SER A 3 34.71 75.82 -3.92
CA SER A 3 33.88 74.73 -3.43
C SER A 3 34.30 73.33 -3.91
N ARG A 4 34.05 72.31 -3.09
CA ARG A 4 33.95 70.87 -3.41
C ARG A 4 33.25 70.20 -2.22
N ASP A 5 31.95 69.95 -2.35
CA ASP A 5 31.30 68.74 -2.87
C ASP A 5 31.13 67.70 -1.75
N ASP A 6 29.87 67.55 -1.34
CA ASP A 6 29.33 66.51 -0.48
C ASP A 6 29.43 65.16 -1.21
N ASP A 7 29.99 64.14 -0.55
CA ASP A 7 29.82 62.74 -0.92
C ASP A 7 29.33 61.96 0.32
N ASP A 8 28.02 61.71 0.30
CA ASP A 8 27.27 60.84 1.18
C ASP A 8 27.62 59.38 0.84
N TYR A 9 28.48 58.75 1.63
CA TYR A 9 28.76 57.33 1.51
C TYR A 9 27.67 56.52 2.21
N SER A 10 26.61 56.22 1.47
CA SER A 10 25.69 55.12 1.77
C SER A 10 26.47 53.80 1.67
N ILE A 11 26.61 53.11 2.81
CA ILE A 11 27.10 51.72 2.84
C ILE A 11 25.91 50.83 2.50
N GLU A 12 25.62 50.73 1.20
CA GLU A 12 24.99 49.54 0.63
C GLU A 12 26.08 48.47 0.53
N ASP A 13 25.99 47.45 1.39
CA ASP A 13 26.51 46.08 1.22
C ASP A 13 26.87 45.48 2.58
N ASP A 14 25.90 44.83 3.24
CA ASP A 14 26.16 43.67 4.12
C ASP A 14 24.88 42.90 4.54
N ASP A 15 23.82 42.93 3.73
CA ASP A 15 22.59 42.16 4.03
C ASP A 15 22.71 40.66 3.72
N ALA A 16 23.61 40.27 2.80
CA ALA A 16 23.85 38.85 2.51
C ALA A 16 24.54 38.10 3.67
N MET A 17 25.36 38.78 4.46
CA MET A 17 26.05 38.17 5.61
C MET A 17 25.11 38.02 6.82
N LYS A 18 24.10 38.89 6.98
CA LYS A 18 23.11 38.79 8.06
C LYS A 18 22.16 37.60 7.92
N GLU A 19 21.84 37.16 6.70
CA GLU A 19 21.10 35.91 6.49
C GLU A 19 21.87 34.67 6.98
N PHE A 20 23.20 34.71 6.98
CA PHE A 20 24.05 33.62 7.45
C PHE A 20 24.27 33.60 8.97
N PHE A 21 23.95 34.69 9.69
CA PHE A 21 24.07 34.73 11.14
C PHE A 21 22.75 34.29 11.79
N PRO A 22 22.76 33.30 12.71
CA PRO A 22 21.56 32.93 13.44
C PRO A 22 21.06 34.11 14.26
N THR A 23 19.85 34.58 13.95
CA THR A 23 19.20 35.77 14.54
C THR A 23 18.91 35.65 16.04
N SER A 24 19.11 34.47 16.64
CA SER A 24 19.14 34.30 18.09
C SER A 24 19.95 33.06 18.50
N PHE A 25 20.81 33.22 19.51
CA PHE A 25 21.37 32.10 20.28
C PHE A 25 20.35 31.71 21.36
N GLY A 26 19.34 30.95 20.95
CA GLY A 26 18.29 30.43 21.82
C GLY A 26 17.83 29.07 21.33
N LYS A 27 17.30 28.24 22.23
CA LYS A 27 16.76 26.91 21.92
C LYS A 27 15.52 27.10 21.05
N GLN A 28 15.70 27.21 19.72
CA GLN A 28 14.58 27.24 18.78
C GLN A 28 13.81 25.93 18.95
N SER A 29 12.62 26.00 19.54
CA SER A 29 11.66 24.91 19.42
C SER A 29 11.25 24.86 17.95
N LYS A 30 11.89 23.99 17.17
CA LYS A 30 11.43 23.65 15.81
C LYS A 30 10.09 22.92 15.93
N GLY A 31 9.02 23.66 16.19
CA GLY A 31 7.66 23.20 15.90
C GLY A 31 7.53 23.02 14.40
N ALA A 32 6.92 21.93 13.96
CA ALA A 32 6.54 21.81 12.56
C ALA A 32 5.39 22.78 12.31
N ASP A 33 5.51 23.61 11.26
CA ASP A 33 4.40 24.40 10.78
C ASP A 33 3.38 23.47 10.10
N VAL A 34 2.32 23.17 10.83
CA VAL A 34 1.28 22.23 10.40
C VAL A 34 0.49 22.77 9.22
N GLN A 35 0.26 24.08 9.16
CA GLN A 35 -0.54 24.69 8.11
C GLN A 35 0.23 24.63 6.78
N ALA A 36 1.48 25.13 6.79
CA ALA A 36 2.35 25.05 5.62
C ALA A 36 2.60 23.60 5.15
N GLN A 37 2.44 22.62 6.04
CA GLN A 37 2.55 21.20 5.71
C GLN A 37 1.28 20.64 5.08
N ILE A 38 0.11 21.07 5.54
CA ILE A 38 -1.19 20.75 4.91
C ILE A 38 -1.25 21.39 3.53
N ASP A 39 -0.86 22.66 3.39
CA ASP A 39 -0.90 23.38 2.11
C ASP A 39 -0.02 22.73 1.04
N LYS A 40 1.07 22.05 1.43
CA LYS A 40 1.90 21.23 0.51
C LYS A 40 1.17 20.03 -0.09
N SER A 41 0.10 19.57 0.55
CA SER A 41 -0.77 18.51 0.01
C SER A 41 -1.97 19.06 -0.76
N ARG A 42 -2.12 20.39 -0.85
CA ARG A 42 -3.15 21.02 -1.68
C ARG A 42 -2.90 20.65 -3.13
N ARG A 43 -3.96 20.22 -3.82
CA ARG A 43 -3.86 19.76 -5.20
C ARG A 43 -3.83 20.96 -6.13
N GLN A 44 -2.85 20.96 -7.03
CA GLN A 44 -2.81 21.89 -8.13
C GLN A 44 -3.60 21.27 -9.27
N LEU A 45 -4.91 21.56 -9.32
CA LEU A 45 -5.69 21.22 -10.49
C LEU A 45 -5.17 22.07 -11.67
N PRO A 46 -5.00 21.49 -12.87
CA PRO A 46 -4.82 22.32 -14.05
C PRO A 46 -6.08 23.18 -14.14
N THR A 47 -5.94 24.48 -13.91
CA THR A 47 -7.03 25.44 -14.11
C THR A 47 -7.57 25.19 -15.51
N ALA A 48 -8.85 24.84 -15.61
CA ALA A 48 -9.53 24.92 -16.87
C ALA A 48 -9.34 26.37 -17.32
N GLN A 49 -8.59 26.58 -18.40
CA GLN A 49 -8.54 27.88 -19.04
C GLN A 49 -10.00 28.27 -19.26
N LYS A 50 -10.49 29.26 -18.50
CA LYS A 50 -11.71 29.97 -18.85
C LYS A 50 -11.39 30.52 -20.23
N ASN A 51 -11.89 29.87 -21.28
CA ASN A 51 -11.82 30.40 -22.62
C ASN A 51 -12.69 31.66 -22.63
N GLU A 52 -12.09 32.82 -22.35
CA GLU A 52 -12.66 34.15 -22.62
C GLU A 52 -12.70 34.47 -24.12
N GLN A 53 -12.92 33.45 -24.95
CA GLN A 53 -13.06 33.58 -26.40
C GLN A 53 -14.34 32.86 -26.83
N ASP A 54 -15.48 33.35 -26.37
CA ASP A 54 -16.75 33.21 -27.10
C ASP A 54 -17.87 34.10 -26.51
N THR A 55 -17.61 35.40 -26.36
CA THR A 55 -18.68 36.43 -26.30
C THR A 55 -18.20 37.76 -26.91
N LYS A 56 -17.82 37.74 -28.19
CA LYS A 56 -17.82 38.96 -29.02
C LYS A 56 -18.68 38.75 -30.26
N ALA A 57 -19.99 38.87 -30.07
CA ALA A 57 -20.89 39.29 -31.14
C ALA A 57 -22.05 40.10 -30.53
N TYR A 58 -22.09 41.37 -30.93
CA TYR A 58 -23.14 42.37 -30.69
C TYR A 58 -23.19 43.03 -29.31
N ARG A 59 -22.45 44.14 -29.17
CA ARG A 59 -23.04 45.45 -28.82
C ARG A 59 -22.07 46.57 -29.19
N GLY A 60 -22.64 47.62 -29.77
CA GLY A 60 -21.92 48.77 -30.32
C GLY A 60 -21.42 49.71 -29.23
N ASP A 61 -20.18 50.14 -29.44
CA ASP A 61 -19.62 51.48 -29.26
C ASP A 61 -20.46 52.52 -28.49
N SER A 62 -20.06 52.78 -27.24
CA SER A 62 -20.04 54.13 -26.64
C SER A 62 -19.25 54.10 -25.32
N ASP A 63 -18.39 55.09 -25.17
CA ASP A 63 -17.44 55.40 -24.10
C ASP A 63 -18.00 55.35 -22.67
N GLU A 64 -17.17 54.96 -21.69
CA GLU A 64 -16.63 55.80 -20.60
C GLU A 64 -16.00 54.94 -19.49
N GLU A 65 -15.15 55.60 -18.71
CA GLU A 65 -14.21 55.16 -17.68
C GLU A 65 -14.88 54.40 -16.51
N ASP A 66 -14.14 53.50 -15.86
CA ASP A 66 -13.95 53.51 -14.39
C ASP A 66 -12.99 52.38 -13.96
N GLU A 67 -12.02 52.79 -13.14
CA GLU A 67 -11.04 51.96 -12.44
C GLU A 67 -11.72 51.34 -11.22
N ASP A 68 -11.72 50.01 -11.12
CA ASP A 68 -11.94 49.33 -9.83
C ASP A 68 -10.88 48.22 -9.70
N GLU A 69 -9.99 48.41 -8.73
CA GLU A 69 -9.09 47.40 -8.19
C GLU A 69 -9.94 46.38 -7.43
N ASP A 70 -10.31 45.28 -8.09
CA ASP A 70 -10.90 44.15 -7.40
C ASP A 70 -9.81 43.47 -6.55
N GLU A 71 -9.82 43.78 -5.25
CA GLU A 71 -9.25 42.93 -4.22
C GLU A 71 -9.88 41.54 -4.39
N ASP A 72 -9.08 40.56 -4.80
CA ASP A 72 -9.45 39.14 -4.81
C ASP A 72 -9.79 38.72 -3.37
N ASP A 73 -11.03 38.95 -2.95
CA ASP A 73 -11.68 38.22 -1.88
C ASP A 73 -11.69 36.75 -2.36
N ASP A 74 -10.68 35.99 -1.92
CA ASP A 74 -10.65 34.54 -1.96
C ASP A 74 -11.88 34.06 -1.17
N ASP A 75 -13.02 34.00 -1.85
CA ASP A 75 -14.20 33.29 -1.39
C ASP A 75 -13.75 31.85 -1.11
N ASP A 76 -13.56 31.54 0.16
CA ASP A 76 -13.51 30.18 0.71
C ASP A 76 -14.86 29.51 0.42
N GLU A 77 -15.14 29.24 -0.86
CA GLU A 77 -16.20 28.33 -1.30
C GLU A 77 -15.81 26.97 -0.73
N ASP A 78 -16.35 26.66 0.45
CA ASP A 78 -16.18 25.39 1.14
C ASP A 78 -16.35 24.24 0.15
N ASP A 79 -15.24 23.64 -0.32
CA ASP A 79 -15.26 22.57 -1.30
C ASP A 79 -16.24 21.46 -0.84
N GLU A 80 -17.38 21.34 -1.52
CA GLU A 80 -18.48 20.41 -1.18
C GLU A 80 -18.00 18.96 -1.05
N PHE A 81 -16.95 18.62 -1.82
CA PHE A 81 -16.35 17.29 -1.88
C PHE A 81 -14.95 17.26 -1.24
N PRO A 82 -14.54 16.15 -0.60
CA PRO A 82 -13.23 16.02 0.03
C PRO A 82 -12.14 15.72 -1.01
N VAL A 83 -11.93 16.63 -1.95
CA VAL A 83 -11.00 16.49 -3.10
C VAL A 83 -9.89 17.55 -3.13
N SER A 84 -9.85 18.48 -2.17
CA SER A 84 -8.95 19.64 -2.21
C SER A 84 -7.48 19.27 -1.97
N HIS A 85 -7.23 18.29 -1.12
CA HIS A 85 -5.88 17.83 -0.76
C HIS A 85 -5.72 16.33 -1.03
N GLU A 86 -4.49 15.90 -1.32
CA GLU A 86 -4.15 14.49 -1.56
C GLU A 86 -2.97 14.00 -0.71
N LEU A 87 -3.10 12.76 -0.24
CA LEU A 87 -2.01 11.98 0.34
C LEU A 87 -1.76 10.77 -0.54
N ILE A 88 -0.53 10.67 -1.07
CA ILE A 88 -0.13 9.59 -1.97
C ILE A 88 0.61 8.50 -1.21
N ILE A 89 0.11 7.28 -1.27
CA ILE A 89 0.69 6.07 -0.67
C ILE A 89 1.19 5.17 -1.80
N LYS A 90 2.51 5.18 -2.04
CA LYS A 90 3.18 4.34 -3.04
C LYS A 90 3.82 3.14 -2.36
N THR A 91 3.03 2.10 -2.08
CA THR A 91 3.56 0.90 -1.44
C THR A 91 3.51 -0.33 -2.32
N HIS A 92 2.57 -0.47 -3.25
CA HIS A 92 2.49 -1.64 -4.13
C HIS A 92 3.35 -1.49 -5.39
N GLU A 93 3.81 -2.62 -5.95
CA GLU A 93 4.57 -2.63 -7.21
C GLU A 93 3.66 -2.79 -8.44
N ARG A 94 2.45 -3.31 -8.25
CA ARG A 94 1.48 -3.59 -9.30
C ARG A 94 0.12 -2.99 -8.96
N ALA A 95 -0.78 -3.03 -9.95
CA ALA A 95 -2.15 -2.54 -9.88
C ALA A 95 -2.88 -2.95 -8.59
N ILE A 96 -3.45 -1.95 -7.92
CA ILE A 96 -4.24 -2.11 -6.69
C ILE A 96 -5.64 -2.58 -7.08
N THR A 97 -6.02 -3.75 -6.59
CA THR A 97 -7.33 -4.33 -6.89
C THR A 97 -8.41 -3.84 -5.94
N THR A 98 -8.04 -3.53 -4.70
CA THR A 98 -8.98 -3.21 -3.62
C THR A 98 -8.32 -2.34 -2.54
N ALA A 99 -9.07 -1.38 -2.00
CA ALA A 99 -8.68 -0.58 -0.85
C ALA A 99 -9.87 -0.49 0.13
N THR A 100 -9.62 -0.72 1.41
CA THR A 100 -10.65 -0.65 2.45
C THR A 100 -10.12 -0.06 3.75
N ILE A 101 -10.96 0.70 4.46
CA ILE A 101 -10.66 1.26 5.78
C ILE A 101 -11.52 0.55 6.83
N ASP A 102 -10.99 0.42 8.04
CA ASP A 102 -11.78 0.03 9.20
C ASP A 102 -12.93 1.02 9.50
N PRO A 103 -14.07 0.57 10.05
CA PRO A 103 -15.18 1.47 10.40
C PRO A 103 -14.84 2.59 11.39
N SER A 104 -13.65 2.56 12.03
CA SER A 104 -13.16 3.63 12.91
C SER A 104 -12.31 4.68 12.20
N GLY A 105 -11.85 4.45 10.97
CA GLY A 105 -11.03 5.41 10.23
C GLY A 105 -9.55 5.46 10.59
N SER A 106 -9.02 4.42 11.22
CA SER A 106 -7.64 4.34 11.73
C SER A 106 -6.71 3.48 10.88
N ARG A 107 -7.21 2.42 10.23
CA ARG A 107 -6.38 1.49 9.45
C ARG A 107 -6.89 1.35 8.03
N LEU A 108 -5.96 1.37 7.09
CA LEU A 108 -6.17 1.19 5.67
C LEU A 108 -5.51 -0.12 5.22
N VAL A 109 -6.25 -0.95 4.52
CA VAL A 109 -5.74 -2.18 3.90
C VAL A 109 -5.87 -2.05 2.39
N THR A 110 -4.77 -2.30 1.71
CA THR A 110 -4.69 -2.31 0.25
C THR A 110 -4.31 -3.71 -0.22
N GLY A 111 -4.99 -4.20 -1.24
CA GLY A 111 -4.70 -5.45 -1.92
C GLY A 111 -4.32 -5.20 -3.37
N SER A 112 -3.38 -5.98 -3.89
CA SER A 112 -2.85 -5.79 -5.24
C SER A 112 -2.73 -7.11 -6.00
N THR A 113 -2.60 -6.96 -7.31
CA THR A 113 -2.20 -8.03 -8.25
C THR A 113 -0.78 -8.54 -8.01
N ASP A 114 0.01 -7.89 -7.15
CA ASP A 114 1.28 -8.39 -6.63
C ASP A 114 1.13 -9.54 -5.61
N CYS A 115 -0.10 -9.99 -5.34
CA CYS A 115 -0.45 -11.07 -4.40
C CYS A 115 -0.22 -10.71 -2.93
N THR A 116 -0.05 -9.42 -2.61
CA THR A 116 0.17 -8.94 -1.25
C THR A 116 -0.98 -8.09 -0.72
N LEU A 117 -1.16 -8.15 0.59
CA LEU A 117 -1.94 -7.23 1.38
C LEU A 117 -1.00 -6.32 2.16
N LYS A 118 -1.15 -5.01 2.00
CA LYS A 118 -0.40 -4.03 2.77
C LYS A 118 -1.33 -3.31 3.75
N LEU A 119 -0.97 -3.41 5.02
CA LEU A 119 -1.72 -2.80 6.12
C LEU A 119 -1.00 -1.52 6.54
N HIS A 120 -1.77 -0.44 6.58
CA HIS A 120 -1.32 0.91 6.94
C HIS A 120 -2.10 1.39 8.16
N ASP A 121 -1.42 2.11 9.05
CA ASP A 121 -2.03 2.74 10.21
C ASP A 121 -1.76 4.24 10.16
N PHE A 122 -2.83 5.04 10.09
CA PHE A 122 -2.74 6.50 10.02
C PHE A 122 -2.10 7.08 11.29
N ALA A 123 -2.21 6.39 12.43
CA ALA A 123 -1.56 6.81 13.68
C ALA A 123 -0.03 6.57 13.66
N SER A 124 0.47 5.57 12.92
CA SER A 124 1.91 5.32 12.81
C SER A 124 2.58 6.08 11.67
N MET A 125 1.83 6.42 10.61
CA MET A 125 2.34 7.15 9.45
C MET A 125 2.70 8.59 9.81
N THR A 126 3.77 9.09 9.18
CA THR A 126 4.14 10.51 9.16
C THR A 126 4.35 10.97 7.72
N PRO A 127 4.30 12.27 7.41
CA PRO A 127 4.32 12.74 6.02
C PRO A 127 5.61 12.45 5.27
N SER A 128 6.73 12.28 5.99
CA SER A 128 7.99 11.84 5.39
C SER A 128 8.17 10.32 5.37
N THR A 129 7.39 9.56 6.15
CA THR A 129 7.52 8.09 6.29
C THR A 129 6.15 7.42 6.10
N ILE A 130 5.75 7.29 4.84
CA ILE A 130 4.53 6.58 4.44
C ILE A 130 4.93 5.15 4.07
N ARG A 131 4.68 4.19 4.98
CA ARG A 131 4.98 2.77 4.78
C ARG A 131 3.94 1.89 5.43
N SER A 132 3.77 0.68 4.91
CA SER A 132 2.93 -0.33 5.54
C SER A 132 3.59 -0.86 6.81
N PHE A 133 2.84 -0.99 7.90
CA PHE A 133 3.37 -1.61 9.11
C PHE A 133 3.48 -3.14 8.94
N ARG A 134 2.62 -3.74 8.11
CA ARG A 134 2.64 -5.17 7.80
C ARG A 134 2.34 -5.43 6.33
N SER A 135 3.06 -6.40 5.75
CA SER A 135 2.79 -6.96 4.42
C SER A 135 2.53 -8.44 4.57
N VAL A 136 1.38 -8.89 4.08
CA VAL A 136 0.91 -10.27 4.25
C VAL A 136 0.60 -10.86 2.89
N ASP A 137 1.07 -12.08 2.63
CA ASP A 137 0.58 -12.89 1.53
C ASP A 137 -0.59 -13.75 2.06
N PRO A 138 -1.84 -13.48 1.66
CA PRO A 138 -2.98 -14.23 2.17
C PRO A 138 -3.05 -15.69 1.67
N SER A 139 -2.36 -16.04 0.57
CA SER A 139 -2.22 -17.41 0.08
C SER A 139 -1.13 -18.21 0.81
N ALA A 140 -0.15 -17.53 1.43
CA ALA A 140 0.94 -18.20 2.10
C ALA A 140 0.45 -19.12 3.22
N THR A 141 0.68 -20.42 3.05
CA THR A 141 0.49 -21.41 4.11
C THR A 141 1.83 -21.59 4.83
N LYS A 142 1.82 -21.57 6.17
CA LYS A 142 3.03 -21.52 7.02
C LYS A 142 4.15 -22.45 6.51
N GLY A 143 5.27 -21.86 6.05
CA GLY A 143 6.59 -22.51 6.00
C GLY A 143 6.99 -23.28 4.73
N SER A 144 6.22 -23.25 3.64
CA SER A 144 6.64 -23.92 2.40
C SER A 144 7.12 -22.92 1.34
N SER A 145 8.32 -23.12 0.81
CA SER A 145 8.90 -22.35 -0.30
C SER A 145 8.15 -22.51 -1.63
N ASN A 146 7.20 -23.43 -1.69
CA ASN A 146 6.40 -23.74 -2.89
C ASN A 146 4.94 -23.28 -2.74
N ALA A 147 4.64 -22.32 -1.87
CA ALA A 147 3.29 -21.76 -1.78
C ALA A 147 2.96 -21.00 -3.06
N GLU A 148 1.90 -21.43 -3.74
CA GLU A 148 1.34 -20.73 -4.90
C GLU A 148 0.74 -19.40 -4.43
N THR A 149 1.23 -18.29 -4.97
CA THR A 149 0.77 -16.95 -4.63
C THR A 149 -0.32 -16.52 -5.61
N HIS A 150 -1.46 -16.07 -5.10
CA HIS A 150 -2.59 -15.69 -5.92
C HIS A 150 -2.92 -14.20 -5.77
N PRO A 151 -3.34 -13.53 -6.86
CA PRO A 151 -3.74 -12.12 -6.77
C PRO A 151 -4.93 -11.96 -5.83
N VAL A 152 -4.94 -10.85 -5.12
CA VAL A 152 -6.06 -10.46 -4.25
C VAL A 152 -7.14 -9.85 -5.13
N HIS A 153 -8.37 -10.36 -5.05
CA HIS A 153 -9.50 -9.76 -5.76
C HIS A 153 -10.15 -8.65 -4.94
N GLN A 154 -10.47 -8.93 -3.67
CA GLN A 154 -11.21 -8.01 -2.82
C GLN A 154 -10.85 -8.19 -1.36
N VAL A 155 -10.80 -7.07 -0.62
CA VAL A 155 -10.74 -7.06 0.84
C VAL A 155 -11.86 -6.16 1.35
N ALA A 156 -12.56 -6.64 2.38
CA ALA A 156 -13.63 -5.87 3.02
C ALA A 156 -13.53 -6.00 4.54
N PHE A 157 -13.41 -4.87 5.24
CA PHE A 157 -13.62 -4.87 6.68
C PHE A 157 -15.06 -5.20 7.03
N ASN A 158 -15.25 -5.89 8.14
CA ASN A 158 -16.57 -6.11 8.68
C ASN A 158 -17.10 -4.79 9.26
N PRO A 159 -18.22 -4.25 8.74
CA PRO A 159 -18.77 -2.96 9.17
C PRO A 159 -19.23 -2.98 10.63
N LEU A 160 -19.58 -4.15 11.16
CA LEU A 160 -20.10 -4.32 12.52
C LEU A 160 -19.02 -4.74 13.53
N SER A 161 -17.93 -5.36 13.07
CA SER A 161 -16.84 -5.84 13.91
C SER A 161 -15.47 -5.49 13.30
N PRO A 162 -14.85 -4.36 13.69
CA PRO A 162 -13.62 -3.86 13.04
C PRO A 162 -12.40 -4.77 13.23
N GLY A 163 -12.50 -5.81 14.06
CA GLY A 163 -11.45 -6.79 14.29
C GLY A 163 -11.29 -7.83 13.17
N GLN A 164 -12.25 -7.92 12.24
CA GLN A 164 -12.28 -8.92 11.18
C GLN A 164 -12.33 -8.27 9.79
N MET A 165 -11.58 -8.84 8.85
CA MET A 165 -11.66 -8.50 7.44
C MET A 165 -11.78 -9.76 6.59
N LEU A 166 -12.64 -9.71 5.59
CA LEU A 166 -12.82 -10.75 4.59
C LEU A 166 -11.80 -10.50 3.48
N VAL A 167 -11.01 -11.52 3.17
CA VAL A 167 -10.03 -11.50 2.10
C VAL A 167 -10.42 -12.54 1.07
N VAL A 168 -10.61 -12.06 -0.16
CA VAL A 168 -10.92 -12.85 -1.34
C VAL A 168 -9.73 -12.77 -2.29
N THR A 169 -9.15 -13.92 -2.58
CA THR A 169 -8.08 -14.10 -3.57
C THR A 169 -8.59 -14.92 -4.75
N ALA A 170 -7.79 -15.07 -5.81
CA ALA A 170 -8.05 -15.98 -6.92
C ALA A 170 -7.93 -17.48 -6.52
N LEU A 171 -8.55 -17.83 -5.41
CA LEU A 171 -8.65 -19.17 -4.83
C LEU A 171 -10.11 -19.48 -4.52
N PRO A 172 -10.48 -20.77 -4.48
CA PRO A 172 -11.82 -21.20 -4.06
C PRO A 172 -12.09 -21.01 -2.55
N GLN A 173 -11.10 -20.60 -1.78
CA GLN A 173 -11.22 -20.46 -0.33
C GLN A 173 -11.05 -19.00 0.06
N ALA A 174 -12.17 -18.36 0.43
CA ALA A 174 -12.09 -17.07 1.10
C ALA A 174 -11.53 -17.26 2.52
N LYS A 175 -10.87 -16.22 3.02
CA LYS A 175 -10.22 -16.23 4.34
C LYS A 175 -10.65 -15.01 5.13
N ILE A 176 -10.67 -15.14 6.45
CA ILE A 176 -10.90 -14.03 7.37
C ILE A 176 -9.59 -13.74 8.08
N PHE A 177 -9.16 -12.49 7.98
CA PHE A 177 -7.99 -11.98 8.67
C PHE A 177 -8.40 -11.12 9.85
N SER A 178 -7.57 -11.11 10.87
CA SER A 178 -7.61 -10.12 11.95
C SER A 178 -7.21 -8.76 11.40
N ARG A 179 -7.68 -7.69 12.03
CA ARG A 179 -7.26 -6.31 11.78
C ARG A 179 -5.74 -6.12 11.75
N ASP A 180 -4.97 -6.96 12.44
CA ASP A 180 -3.50 -6.94 12.46
C ASP A 180 -2.84 -7.72 11.31
N GLY A 181 -3.59 -8.46 10.50
CA GLY A 181 -3.07 -9.25 9.37
C GLY A 181 -2.80 -10.72 9.67
N ASP A 182 -3.29 -11.24 10.80
CA ASP A 182 -3.23 -12.68 11.11
C ASP A 182 -4.43 -13.42 10.52
N MET A 183 -4.20 -14.58 9.92
CA MET A 183 -5.29 -15.42 9.41
C MET A 183 -6.05 -16.06 10.59
N LEU A 184 -7.34 -15.73 10.71
CA LEU A 184 -8.23 -16.27 11.74
C LEU A 184 -8.94 -17.53 11.28
N ILE A 185 -9.53 -17.47 10.07
CA ILE A 185 -10.36 -18.51 9.49
C ILE A 185 -10.01 -18.68 8.01
N GLU A 186 -10.02 -19.93 7.56
CA GLU A 186 -9.99 -20.31 6.15
C GLU A 186 -11.24 -21.17 5.90
N PHE A 187 -12.05 -20.79 4.92
CA PHE A 187 -13.25 -21.54 4.57
C PHE A 187 -12.90 -22.82 3.82
N VAL A 188 -13.79 -23.82 3.90
CA VAL A 188 -13.59 -25.13 3.28
C VAL A 188 -13.59 -25.02 1.77
N LYS A 189 -12.68 -25.74 1.09
CA LYS A 189 -12.70 -25.92 -0.36
C LYS A 189 -13.81 -26.89 -0.76
N GLY A 190 -14.56 -26.56 -1.82
CA GLY A 190 -15.53 -27.45 -2.42
C GLY A 190 -14.87 -28.64 -3.13
N ASP A 191 -15.57 -29.78 -3.15
CA ASP A 191 -15.15 -30.92 -3.96
C ASP A 191 -15.40 -30.63 -5.45
N MET A 192 -14.33 -30.59 -6.23
CA MET A 192 -14.37 -30.27 -7.65
C MET A 192 -15.01 -31.37 -8.51
N TYR A 193 -15.10 -32.60 -7.99
CA TYR A 193 -15.64 -33.73 -8.75
C TYR A 193 -17.16 -33.86 -8.60
N LEU A 194 -17.77 -33.15 -7.65
CA LEU A 194 -19.23 -33.11 -7.50
C LEU A 194 -19.85 -32.19 -8.56
N ARG A 195 -20.85 -32.72 -9.28
CA ARG A 195 -21.58 -31.96 -10.31
C ARG A 195 -22.64 -31.03 -9.72
N ASP A 196 -23.28 -31.45 -8.63
CA ASP A 196 -24.30 -30.66 -7.94
C ASP A 196 -23.64 -29.79 -6.87
N MET A 197 -23.77 -28.47 -7.05
CA MET A 197 -23.16 -27.48 -6.18
C MET A 197 -23.85 -27.37 -4.82
N HIS A 198 -25.06 -27.90 -4.65
CA HIS A 198 -25.71 -27.94 -3.33
C HIS A 198 -25.01 -28.92 -2.39
N ASN A 199 -24.35 -29.95 -2.94
CA ASN A 199 -23.68 -30.99 -2.16
C ASN A 199 -22.22 -30.64 -1.82
N THR A 200 -21.66 -29.59 -2.42
CA THR A 200 -20.30 -29.15 -2.12
C THR A 200 -20.31 -28.23 -0.90
N LYS A 201 -19.31 -28.40 -0.01
CA LYS A 201 -19.17 -27.63 1.26
C LYS A 201 -18.43 -26.30 1.13
N GLY A 202 -18.04 -25.94 -0.09
CA GLY A 202 -17.41 -24.66 -0.38
C GLY A 202 -17.28 -24.42 -1.87
N HIS A 203 -16.66 -23.32 -2.25
CA HIS A 203 -16.51 -23.01 -3.67
C HIS A 203 -15.59 -24.03 -4.34
N VAL A 204 -15.94 -24.39 -5.56
CA VAL A 204 -15.19 -25.34 -6.39
C VAL A 204 -14.15 -24.63 -7.25
N SER A 205 -14.43 -23.37 -7.60
CA SER A 205 -13.57 -22.52 -8.41
C SER A 205 -13.32 -21.18 -7.71
N GLU A 206 -12.53 -20.31 -8.34
CA GLU A 206 -12.10 -19.04 -7.76
C GLU A 206 -13.27 -18.17 -7.28
N VAL A 207 -13.06 -17.49 -6.16
CA VAL A 207 -14.00 -16.52 -5.59
C VAL A 207 -13.70 -15.15 -6.17
N THR A 208 -14.70 -14.50 -6.76
CA THR A 208 -14.56 -13.23 -7.50
C THR A 208 -14.81 -12.03 -6.61
N ALA A 209 -15.81 -12.11 -5.74
CA ALA A 209 -16.23 -11.02 -4.87
C ALA A 209 -16.76 -11.55 -3.52
N GLY A 210 -16.78 -10.68 -2.51
CA GLY A 210 -17.35 -11.00 -1.21
C GLY A 210 -17.76 -9.78 -0.41
N THR A 211 -18.78 -9.93 0.42
CA THR A 211 -19.27 -8.84 1.28
C THR A 211 -19.81 -9.38 2.59
N TRP A 212 -19.79 -8.53 3.62
CA TRP A 212 -20.34 -8.83 4.93
C TRP A 212 -21.85 -8.63 4.97
N HIS A 213 -22.51 -9.34 5.89
CA HIS A 213 -23.90 -9.08 6.19
C HIS A 213 -24.05 -7.72 6.89
N PRO A 214 -25.00 -6.88 6.47
CA PRO A 214 -25.14 -5.51 6.98
C PRO A 214 -25.63 -5.44 8.43
N THR A 215 -26.35 -6.46 8.93
CA THR A 215 -26.92 -6.47 10.30
C THR A 215 -26.38 -7.56 11.20
N ASN A 216 -25.67 -8.56 10.66
CA ASN A 216 -25.18 -9.71 11.42
C ASN A 216 -23.67 -9.83 11.23
N ARG A 217 -22.91 -9.57 12.29
CA ARG A 217 -21.45 -9.54 12.22
C ARG A 217 -20.81 -10.87 11.84
N ASP A 218 -21.49 -12.00 12.05
CA ASP A 218 -20.91 -13.32 11.87
C ASP A 218 -21.26 -13.94 10.51
N LEU A 219 -21.93 -13.20 9.61
CA LEU A 219 -22.29 -13.68 8.29
C LEU A 219 -21.56 -12.91 7.18
N CYS A 220 -21.08 -13.64 6.18
CA CYS A 220 -20.57 -13.05 4.94
C CYS A 220 -21.00 -13.87 3.72
N VAL A 221 -21.09 -13.23 2.57
CA VAL A 221 -21.40 -13.88 1.30
C VAL A 221 -20.20 -13.78 0.36
N THR A 222 -19.96 -14.83 -0.40
CA THR A 222 -18.93 -14.88 -1.44
C THR A 222 -19.54 -15.33 -2.77
N ALA A 223 -19.06 -14.75 -3.86
CA ALA A 223 -19.44 -15.09 -5.22
C ALA A 223 -18.31 -15.85 -5.91
N GLY A 224 -18.64 -16.92 -6.62
CA GLY A 224 -17.66 -17.74 -7.32
C GLY A 224 -17.90 -17.85 -8.82
N THR A 225 -16.82 -18.16 -9.55
CA THR A 225 -16.93 -18.55 -10.97
C THR A 225 -17.62 -19.91 -11.16
N ASP A 226 -17.86 -20.64 -10.08
CA ASP A 226 -18.60 -21.91 -10.02
C ASP A 226 -20.13 -21.75 -10.09
N SER A 227 -20.62 -20.57 -10.50
CA SER A 227 -22.06 -20.22 -10.60
C SER A 227 -22.79 -20.16 -9.27
N THR A 228 -22.06 -20.06 -8.15
CA THR A 228 -22.67 -20.02 -6.82
C THR A 228 -22.39 -18.74 -6.05
N LEU A 229 -23.36 -18.33 -5.26
CA LEU A 229 -23.16 -17.46 -4.11
C LEU A 229 -23.26 -18.33 -2.86
N ARG A 230 -22.30 -18.20 -1.94
CA ARG A 230 -22.28 -18.96 -0.69
C ARG A 230 -22.32 -18.03 0.48
N ILE A 231 -23.20 -18.33 1.43
CA ILE A 231 -23.33 -17.61 2.68
C ILE A 231 -22.61 -18.42 3.75
N TRP A 232 -21.66 -17.78 4.42
CA TRP A 232 -20.82 -18.38 5.42
C TRP A 232 -21.15 -17.83 6.78
N ASP A 233 -21.05 -18.69 7.78
CA ASP A 233 -21.02 -18.30 9.18
C ASP A 233 -19.58 -18.37 9.67
N VAL A 234 -19.06 -17.25 10.17
CA VAL A 234 -17.71 -17.11 10.72
C VAL A 234 -17.46 -18.12 11.85
N ASN A 235 -18.50 -18.45 12.62
CA ASN A 235 -18.40 -19.41 13.71
C ASN A 235 -18.34 -20.87 13.20
N ASN A 236 -18.84 -21.14 11.99
CA ASN A 236 -18.84 -22.49 11.41
C ASN A 236 -17.83 -22.62 10.27
N ARG A 237 -16.63 -23.10 10.61
CA ARG A 237 -15.54 -23.28 9.64
C ARG A 237 -15.71 -24.51 8.73
N ARG A 238 -16.66 -25.40 8.98
CA ARG A 238 -16.71 -26.74 8.33
C ARG A 238 -17.59 -26.79 7.07
N GLY A 239 -18.29 -25.71 6.76
CA GLY A 239 -19.09 -25.60 5.54
C GLY A 239 -19.86 -24.29 5.49
N GLN A 240 -20.49 -24.03 4.35
CA GLN A 240 -21.41 -22.90 4.23
C GLN A 240 -22.67 -23.10 5.06
N ARG A 241 -23.33 -22.00 5.40
CA ARG A 241 -24.67 -21.98 5.98
C ARG A 241 -25.73 -22.23 4.89
N ASP A 242 -25.65 -21.47 3.80
CA ASP A 242 -26.58 -21.55 2.67
C ASP A 242 -25.82 -21.50 1.34
N VAL A 243 -26.34 -22.19 0.31
CA VAL A 243 -25.85 -22.15 -1.08
C VAL A 243 -26.94 -21.60 -1.98
N ILE A 244 -26.56 -20.64 -2.82
CA ILE A 244 -27.40 -20.11 -3.88
C ILE A 244 -26.76 -20.51 -5.20
N VAL A 245 -27.41 -21.40 -5.95
CA VAL A 245 -26.96 -21.82 -7.27
C VAL A 245 -27.68 -20.97 -8.32
N HIS A 246 -26.96 -20.09 -8.98
CA HIS A 246 -27.49 -19.31 -10.08
C HIS A 246 -27.49 -20.17 -11.36
N LYS A 247 -28.68 -20.34 -11.96
CA LYS A 247 -28.87 -21.11 -13.17
C LYS A 247 -29.01 -20.17 -14.36
N SER A 248 -27.98 -20.10 -15.19
CA SER A 248 -28.03 -19.30 -16.42
C SER A 248 -29.10 -19.87 -17.37
N ARG A 249 -29.80 -18.98 -18.06
CA ARG A 249 -30.70 -19.34 -19.17
C ARG A 249 -30.14 -18.94 -20.53
N ALA A 250 -28.90 -18.47 -20.58
CA ALA A 250 -28.24 -18.13 -21.83
C ALA A 250 -28.07 -19.38 -22.71
N ALA A 251 -28.30 -19.23 -24.02
CA ALA A 251 -28.14 -20.32 -24.98
C ALA A 251 -26.69 -20.83 -24.96
N GLY A 252 -26.51 -22.16 -24.94
CA GLY A 252 -25.18 -22.77 -24.91
C GLY A 252 -24.48 -22.80 -23.54
N SER A 253 -25.00 -22.12 -22.52
CA SER A 253 -24.41 -22.06 -21.17
C SER A 253 -24.54 -23.36 -20.35
N ALA A 254 -25.36 -24.31 -20.81
CA ALA A 254 -25.74 -25.52 -20.08
C ALA A 254 -26.20 -25.26 -18.62
N GLY A 255 -26.74 -24.06 -18.35
CA GLY A 255 -27.20 -23.67 -17.02
C GLY A 255 -26.13 -23.10 -16.10
N ARG A 256 -24.89 -22.89 -16.57
CA ARG A 256 -23.76 -22.40 -15.77
C ARG A 256 -23.21 -21.08 -16.31
N THR A 257 -22.93 -20.15 -15.40
CA THR A 257 -22.27 -18.87 -15.70
C THR A 257 -21.45 -18.41 -14.49
N ARG A 258 -20.47 -17.51 -14.70
CA ARG A 258 -19.63 -17.03 -13.61
C ARG A 258 -20.34 -15.91 -12.85
N MET A 259 -20.30 -15.95 -11.52
CA MET A 259 -20.73 -14.81 -10.71
C MET A 259 -19.57 -13.82 -10.63
N THR A 260 -19.82 -12.56 -10.98
CA THR A 260 -18.78 -11.51 -11.12
C THR A 260 -18.72 -10.62 -9.89
N ALA A 261 -19.87 -10.20 -9.37
CA ALA A 261 -19.98 -9.31 -8.22
C ALA A 261 -21.17 -9.68 -7.32
N VAL A 262 -21.07 -9.32 -6.03
CA VAL A 262 -22.12 -9.50 -5.03
C VAL A 262 -22.17 -8.33 -4.07
N ALA A 263 -23.38 -7.89 -3.71
CA ALA A 263 -23.61 -6.84 -2.73
C ALA A 263 -24.76 -7.24 -1.78
N TRP A 264 -24.60 -6.90 -0.50
CA TRP A 264 -25.59 -7.17 0.55
C TRP A 264 -25.89 -5.87 1.27
N GLY A 265 -27.12 -5.40 1.11
CA GLY A 265 -27.61 -4.16 1.69
C GLY A 265 -28.70 -4.45 2.70
N ALA A 266 -28.86 -3.55 3.67
CA ALA A 266 -30.04 -3.51 4.51
C ALA A 266 -30.70 -2.16 4.35
N SER A 267 -32.03 -2.15 4.35
CA SER A 267 -32.75 -0.90 4.40
C SER A 267 -32.62 -0.27 5.80
N SER A 268 -32.23 1.00 5.86
CA SER A 268 -32.20 1.79 7.10
C SER A 268 -33.57 1.86 7.79
N GLU A 269 -34.65 1.67 7.04
CA GLU A 269 -36.04 1.68 7.51
C GLU A 269 -36.53 0.32 8.03
N GLY A 270 -35.66 -0.71 8.07
CA GLY A 270 -36.01 -2.03 8.60
C GLY A 270 -36.81 -2.93 7.64
N ASN A 271 -36.97 -2.54 6.37
CA ASN A 271 -37.73 -3.28 5.34
C ASN A 271 -37.07 -4.59 4.83
N GLY A 272 -36.25 -5.23 5.66
CA GLY A 272 -35.49 -6.44 5.31
C GLY A 272 -34.18 -6.16 4.58
N SER A 273 -33.28 -7.12 4.65
CA SER A 273 -32.01 -7.08 3.89
C SER A 273 -32.22 -7.56 2.46
N VAL A 274 -31.38 -7.12 1.54
CA VAL A 274 -31.42 -7.48 0.12
C VAL A 274 -30.03 -7.95 -0.31
N LEU A 275 -30.00 -9.08 -1.02
CA LEU A 275 -28.78 -9.63 -1.62
C LEU A 275 -28.90 -9.53 -3.14
N VAL A 276 -27.92 -8.92 -3.79
CA VAL A 276 -27.86 -8.79 -5.25
C VAL A 276 -26.58 -9.44 -5.75
N GLY A 277 -26.69 -10.23 -6.82
CA GLY A 277 -25.57 -10.84 -7.51
C GLY A 277 -25.62 -10.54 -9.01
N ALA A 278 -24.46 -10.27 -9.59
CA ALA A 278 -24.30 -10.05 -11.03
C ALA A 278 -23.55 -11.22 -11.66
N ALA A 279 -24.01 -11.64 -12.84
CA ALA A 279 -23.45 -12.76 -13.59
C ALA A 279 -22.80 -12.30 -14.90
N LEU A 280 -21.85 -13.09 -15.39
CA LEU A 280 -21.16 -12.88 -16.67
C LEU A 280 -22.11 -13.02 -17.88
N ASP A 281 -23.25 -13.69 -17.72
CA ASP A 281 -24.26 -13.81 -18.77
C ASP A 281 -25.12 -12.54 -18.93
N GLY A 282 -24.75 -11.44 -18.27
CA GLY A 282 -25.44 -10.16 -18.30
C GLY A 282 -26.63 -10.08 -17.35
N SER A 283 -26.90 -11.13 -16.57
CA SER A 283 -28.02 -11.15 -15.63
C SER A 283 -27.69 -10.53 -14.28
N LEU A 284 -28.69 -9.88 -13.71
CA LEU A 284 -28.69 -9.32 -12.37
C LEU A 284 -29.81 -9.99 -11.57
N VAL A 285 -29.46 -10.59 -10.44
CA VAL A 285 -30.39 -11.41 -9.65
C VAL A 285 -30.44 -10.92 -8.23
N MET A 286 -31.65 -10.84 -7.68
CA MET A 286 -31.92 -10.32 -6.35
C MET A 286 -32.62 -11.38 -5.50
N TRP A 287 -32.21 -11.50 -4.24
CA TRP A 287 -32.81 -12.34 -3.21
C TRP A 287 -33.15 -11.50 -1.97
N GLY A 288 -34.11 -11.97 -1.18
CA GLY A 288 -34.26 -11.47 0.19
C GLY A 288 -33.05 -11.89 1.01
N GLY A 289 -32.49 -10.97 1.80
CA GLY A 289 -31.25 -11.19 2.54
C GLY A 289 -31.42 -11.97 3.85
N ASP A 290 -32.64 -12.27 4.28
CA ASP A 290 -32.87 -13.16 5.43
C ASP A 290 -33.31 -14.58 5.00
N GLY A 291 -33.30 -14.84 3.69
CA GLY A 291 -33.81 -16.05 3.06
C GLY A 291 -35.35 -16.10 2.98
N PRO A 292 -35.92 -17.20 2.47
CA PRO A 292 -35.24 -18.35 1.87
C PRO A 292 -34.58 -18.03 0.51
N TYR A 293 -33.39 -18.56 0.27
CA TYR A 293 -32.60 -18.29 -0.96
C TYR A 293 -32.88 -19.26 -2.12
N THR A 294 -33.87 -20.13 -1.98
CA THR A 294 -34.19 -21.18 -2.97
C THR A 294 -34.69 -20.61 -4.29
N ARG A 295 -35.30 -19.42 -4.25
CA ARG A 295 -35.80 -18.71 -5.44
C ARG A 295 -35.38 -17.24 -5.38
N PRO A 296 -34.97 -16.65 -6.52
CA PRO A 296 -34.73 -15.23 -6.57
C PRO A 296 -36.04 -14.47 -6.39
N ALA A 297 -35.98 -13.34 -5.69
CA ALA A 297 -37.07 -12.38 -5.56
C ALA A 297 -37.31 -11.66 -6.89
N ALA A 298 -36.25 -11.32 -7.61
CA ALA A 298 -36.32 -10.78 -8.96
C ALA A 298 -35.07 -11.14 -9.78
N GLU A 299 -35.19 -11.15 -11.10
CA GLU A 299 -34.13 -11.51 -12.05
C GLU A 299 -34.30 -10.65 -13.31
N ILE A 300 -33.25 -9.95 -13.71
CA ILE A 300 -33.17 -9.20 -14.96
C ILE A 300 -32.10 -9.86 -15.82
N ARG A 301 -32.47 -10.38 -16.99
CA ARG A 301 -31.59 -11.25 -17.79
C ARG A 301 -30.62 -10.51 -18.68
N ASP A 302 -31.07 -9.39 -19.24
CA ASP A 302 -30.29 -8.56 -20.15
C ASP A 302 -30.00 -7.22 -19.46
N ALA A 303 -29.52 -7.29 -18.20
CA ALA A 303 -29.17 -6.09 -17.43
C ALA A 303 -27.95 -5.41 -18.04
N HIS A 304 -26.94 -6.20 -18.41
CA HIS A 304 -25.75 -5.80 -19.16
C HIS A 304 -25.53 -6.73 -20.37
N VAL A 305 -24.64 -6.33 -21.27
CA VAL A 305 -24.28 -7.17 -22.43
C VAL A 305 -23.65 -8.49 -21.96
N LYS A 306 -24.04 -9.59 -22.61
CA LYS A 306 -23.56 -10.95 -22.30
C LYS A 306 -22.05 -11.06 -22.54
N ASP A 307 -21.39 -11.90 -21.75
CA ASP A 307 -19.95 -12.14 -21.79
C ASP A 307 -19.10 -10.89 -21.46
N THR A 308 -19.71 -9.85 -20.87
CA THR A 308 -19.00 -8.68 -20.34
C THR A 308 -18.89 -8.76 -18.82
N TRP A 309 -17.74 -8.37 -18.27
CA TRP A 309 -17.50 -8.44 -16.84
C TRP A 309 -18.16 -7.27 -16.10
N THR A 310 -19.17 -7.55 -15.29
CA THR A 310 -19.81 -6.57 -14.39
C THR A 310 -19.01 -6.47 -13.09
N GLY A 311 -18.04 -5.55 -13.04
CA GLY A 311 -17.12 -5.41 -11.89
C GLY A 311 -17.70 -4.60 -10.74
N GLY A 312 -18.54 -3.60 -11.04
CA GLY A 312 -19.09 -2.69 -10.05
C GLY A 312 -20.53 -3.05 -9.68
N LEU A 313 -20.78 -3.28 -8.39
CA LEU A 313 -22.11 -3.45 -7.81
C LEU A 313 -22.12 -2.87 -6.41
N ASP A 314 -23.06 -1.95 -6.13
CA ASP A 314 -23.27 -1.43 -4.79
C ASP A 314 -24.74 -1.14 -4.52
N ILE A 315 -25.11 -1.07 -3.25
CA ILE A 315 -26.47 -0.83 -2.80
C ILE A 315 -26.47 0.46 -1.98
N SER A 316 -27.45 1.32 -2.22
CA SER A 316 -27.60 2.55 -1.44
C SER A 316 -27.86 2.27 0.04
N ARG A 317 -27.54 3.23 0.90
CA ARG A 317 -27.65 3.08 2.37
C ARG A 317 -29.08 2.83 2.83
N ASP A 318 -30.07 3.32 2.09
CA ASP A 318 -31.49 3.09 2.31
C ASP A 318 -31.99 1.72 1.80
N GLY A 319 -31.14 0.97 1.10
CA GLY A 319 -31.45 -0.33 0.49
C GLY A 319 -32.39 -0.27 -0.70
N ARG A 320 -32.71 0.92 -1.22
CA ARG A 320 -33.74 1.12 -2.24
C ARG A 320 -33.18 1.11 -3.66
N LEU A 321 -31.95 1.58 -3.84
CA LEU A 321 -31.29 1.68 -5.12
C LEU A 321 -30.11 0.71 -5.21
N VAL A 322 -29.95 0.14 -6.40
CA VAL A 322 -28.79 -0.68 -6.76
C VAL A 322 -28.12 -0.01 -7.93
N ILE A 323 -26.80 0.11 -7.88
CA ILE A 323 -26.03 0.60 -9.00
C ILE A 323 -25.13 -0.49 -9.55
N THR A 324 -25.08 -0.60 -10.87
CA THR A 324 -24.21 -1.54 -11.57
C THR A 324 -23.34 -0.83 -12.57
N ARG A 325 -22.09 -1.29 -12.67
CA ARG A 325 -21.15 -0.89 -13.71
C ARG A 325 -20.73 -2.12 -14.49
N GLY A 326 -21.14 -2.16 -15.76
CA GLY A 326 -20.87 -3.26 -16.66
C GLY A 326 -19.55 -3.11 -17.41
N GLY A 327 -19.10 -4.21 -18.02
CA GLY A 327 -18.02 -4.20 -19.02
C GLY A 327 -18.51 -3.76 -20.40
N ASP A 328 -19.77 -3.38 -20.51
CA ASP A 328 -20.44 -2.85 -21.70
C ASP A 328 -20.40 -1.31 -21.77
N ASP A 329 -19.48 -0.69 -21.03
CA ASP A 329 -19.31 0.76 -20.92
C ASP A 329 -20.57 1.50 -20.46
N THR A 330 -21.41 0.85 -19.65
CA THR A 330 -22.59 1.47 -19.06
C THR A 330 -22.63 1.39 -17.54
N ILE A 331 -23.11 2.48 -16.94
CA ILE A 331 -23.54 2.52 -15.54
C ILE A 331 -25.07 2.56 -15.53
N LYS A 332 -25.69 1.69 -14.75
CA LYS A 332 -27.14 1.58 -14.64
C LYS A 332 -27.60 1.65 -13.20
N LEU A 333 -28.69 2.38 -12.98
CA LEU A 333 -29.36 2.47 -11.69
C LEU A 333 -30.63 1.64 -11.70
N TRP A 334 -30.90 0.92 -10.63
CA TRP A 334 -32.05 0.04 -10.49
C TRP A 334 -32.81 0.33 -9.21
N ASP A 335 -34.14 0.25 -9.27
CA ASP A 335 -35.01 0.27 -8.09
C ASP A 335 -35.21 -1.16 -7.58
N THR A 336 -34.88 -1.42 -6.33
CA THR A 336 -35.12 -2.73 -5.67
C THR A 336 -36.60 -3.07 -5.56
N ARG A 337 -37.50 -2.08 -5.41
CA ARG A 337 -38.94 -2.32 -5.33
C ARG A 337 -39.56 -2.59 -6.70
N LYS A 338 -38.96 -2.00 -7.74
CA LYS A 338 -39.37 -2.15 -9.14
C LYS A 338 -38.23 -2.73 -9.98
N PHE A 339 -37.76 -3.91 -9.59
CA PHE A 339 -36.60 -4.57 -10.18
C PHE A 339 -36.90 -5.24 -11.52
N LYS A 340 -37.19 -4.44 -12.55
CA LYS A 340 -37.53 -4.92 -13.91
C LYS A 340 -36.76 -4.22 -15.02
N ALA A 341 -36.51 -2.92 -14.88
CA ALA A 341 -35.85 -2.09 -15.86
C ALA A 341 -34.96 -1.07 -15.13
N PRO A 342 -33.88 -0.57 -15.77
CA PRO A 342 -33.06 0.46 -15.16
C PRO A 342 -33.85 1.77 -15.10
N ILE A 343 -33.68 2.52 -14.02
CA ILE A 343 -34.22 3.87 -13.86
C ILE A 343 -33.50 4.82 -14.83
N THR A 344 -32.17 4.77 -14.79
CA THR A 344 -31.28 5.56 -15.63
C THR A 344 -30.13 4.70 -16.12
N THR A 345 -29.63 5.05 -17.30
CA THR A 345 -28.48 4.39 -17.94
C THR A 345 -27.63 5.48 -18.58
N VAL A 346 -26.35 5.47 -18.26
CA VAL A 346 -25.38 6.43 -18.79
C VAL A 346 -24.19 5.66 -19.35
N SER A 347 -23.68 6.14 -20.48
CA SER A 347 -22.43 5.64 -21.06
C SER A 347 -21.25 6.15 -20.25
N HIS A 348 -20.43 5.23 -19.77
CA HIS A 348 -19.19 5.52 -19.06
C HIS A 348 -18.18 4.42 -19.40
N PRO A 349 -17.06 4.75 -20.07
CA PRO A 349 -16.03 3.78 -20.42
C PRO A 349 -15.63 2.92 -19.21
N SER A 350 -15.69 1.60 -19.38
CA SER A 350 -15.51 0.66 -18.29
C SER A 350 -14.08 0.18 -18.24
N THR A 351 -13.48 0.25 -17.05
CA THR A 351 -12.18 -0.37 -16.80
C THR A 351 -12.30 -1.88 -16.52
N SER A 352 -13.52 -2.44 -16.50
CA SER A 352 -13.79 -3.82 -16.09
C SER A 352 -13.23 -4.88 -17.03
N SER A 353 -13.02 -4.53 -18.31
CA SER A 353 -12.41 -5.41 -19.31
C SER A 353 -10.96 -5.76 -18.96
N GLN A 354 -10.19 -4.77 -18.51
CA GLN A 354 -8.78 -4.95 -18.12
C GLN A 354 -8.65 -5.34 -16.64
N TYR A 355 -9.48 -4.74 -15.78
CA TYR A 355 -9.46 -4.94 -14.33
C TYR A 355 -10.85 -5.36 -13.84
N PRO A 356 -11.10 -6.68 -13.74
CA PRO A 356 -12.41 -7.23 -13.34
C PRO A 356 -12.90 -6.78 -11.95
N THR A 357 -11.98 -6.39 -11.05
CA THR A 357 -12.28 -5.95 -9.67
C THR A 357 -12.68 -4.49 -9.57
N SER A 358 -12.84 -3.82 -10.71
CA SER A 358 -13.01 -2.39 -10.74
C SER A 358 -14.42 -2.01 -10.26
N ASN A 359 -14.51 -1.19 -9.22
CA ASN A 359 -15.73 -1.01 -8.44
C ASN A 359 -16.45 0.33 -8.74
N ILE A 360 -17.66 0.43 -8.19
CA ILE A 360 -18.48 1.64 -8.11
C ILE A 360 -19.08 1.68 -6.70
N ARG A 361 -19.22 2.86 -6.10
CA ARG A 361 -19.73 2.97 -4.73
C ARG A 361 -20.70 4.13 -4.58
N PHE A 362 -21.69 3.97 -3.70
CA PHE A 362 -22.43 5.10 -3.17
C PHE A 362 -21.59 5.85 -2.14
N SER A 363 -21.80 7.16 -2.07
CA SER A 363 -21.37 7.98 -0.94
C SER A 363 -22.05 7.48 0.36
N PRO A 364 -21.47 7.76 1.53
CA PRO A 364 -22.03 7.36 2.83
C PRO A 364 -23.50 7.77 3.04
N THR A 365 -23.87 8.95 2.53
CA THR A 365 -25.23 9.52 2.58
C THR A 365 -26.11 9.06 1.42
N SER A 366 -25.55 8.34 0.44
CA SER A 366 -26.19 7.98 -0.84
C SER A 366 -26.65 9.18 -1.68
N SER A 367 -26.16 10.38 -1.39
CA SER A 367 -26.44 11.59 -2.17
C SER A 367 -25.68 11.61 -3.49
N ASN A 368 -24.52 10.95 -3.54
CA ASN A 368 -23.59 10.90 -4.67
C ASN A 368 -23.11 9.47 -4.93
N VAL A 369 -22.60 9.23 -6.14
CA VAL A 369 -21.96 7.97 -6.59
C VAL A 369 -20.55 8.26 -7.04
N ILE A 370 -19.61 7.37 -6.75
CA ILE A 370 -18.21 7.53 -7.14
C ILE A 370 -17.75 6.38 -8.03
N THR A 371 -17.03 6.70 -9.11
CA THR A 371 -16.47 5.74 -10.06
C THR A 371 -15.12 6.20 -10.58
N GLY A 372 -14.23 5.25 -10.85
CA GLY A 372 -12.97 5.49 -11.54
C GLY A 372 -13.11 5.41 -13.06
N SER A 373 -12.28 6.16 -13.78
CA SER A 373 -12.14 6.12 -15.24
C SER A 373 -10.86 5.37 -15.67
N GLU A 374 -10.85 4.88 -16.90
CA GLU A 374 -9.67 4.31 -17.55
C GLU A 374 -8.52 5.32 -17.69
N THR A 375 -8.83 6.60 -17.88
CA THR A 375 -7.84 7.68 -18.06
C THR A 375 -7.23 8.20 -16.77
N GLY A 376 -7.71 7.70 -15.62
CA GLY A 376 -7.19 8.09 -14.30
C GLY A 376 -7.94 9.21 -13.60
N HIS A 377 -9.14 9.54 -14.08
CA HIS A 377 -10.04 10.48 -13.41
C HIS A 377 -10.96 9.74 -12.42
N LEU A 378 -11.28 10.41 -11.31
CA LEU A 378 -12.39 10.10 -10.44
C LEU A 378 -13.59 10.92 -10.88
N HIS A 379 -14.71 10.25 -11.10
CA HIS A 379 -15.98 10.87 -11.40
C HIS A 379 -16.90 10.74 -10.18
N ILE A 380 -17.39 11.88 -9.69
CA ILE A 380 -18.48 11.96 -8.72
C ILE A 380 -19.75 12.26 -9.53
N LEU A 381 -20.71 11.35 -9.46
CA LEU A 381 -21.93 11.36 -10.23
C LEU A 381 -23.13 11.64 -9.33
N ASN A 382 -24.09 12.39 -9.87
CA ASN A 382 -25.41 12.49 -9.25
C ASN A 382 -26.13 11.13 -9.36
N PRO A 383 -26.72 10.57 -8.29
CA PRO A 383 -27.34 9.26 -8.32
C PRO A 383 -28.61 9.25 -9.20
N ALA A 384 -29.35 10.34 -9.29
CA ALA A 384 -30.61 10.38 -10.05
C ALA A 384 -30.35 10.41 -11.56
N THR A 385 -29.38 11.20 -12.01
CA THR A 385 -29.09 11.38 -13.46
C THR A 385 -27.90 10.58 -13.95
N LEU A 386 -27.04 10.09 -13.05
CA LEU A 386 -25.74 9.47 -13.31
C LEU A 386 -24.79 10.33 -14.16
N ARG A 387 -25.01 11.65 -14.19
CA ARG A 387 -24.10 12.61 -14.83
C ARG A 387 -23.01 13.03 -13.85
N PRO A 388 -21.79 13.30 -14.35
CA PRO A 388 -20.71 13.78 -13.50
C PRO A 388 -21.02 15.19 -13.00
N GLU A 389 -21.05 15.35 -11.68
CA GLU A 389 -21.05 16.65 -11.01
C GLU A 389 -19.62 17.17 -10.90
N LEU A 390 -18.68 16.28 -10.56
CA LEU A 390 -17.27 16.61 -10.45
C LEU A 390 -16.41 15.55 -11.13
N VAL A 391 -15.41 16.00 -11.90
CA VAL A 391 -14.37 15.16 -12.50
C VAL A 391 -13.02 15.62 -12.01
N THR A 392 -12.27 14.69 -11.43
CA THR A 392 -11.02 15.01 -10.74
C THR A 392 -9.89 14.13 -11.26
N PRO A 393 -8.78 14.68 -11.78
CA PRO A 393 -7.62 13.90 -12.23
C PRO A 393 -6.80 13.41 -11.04
N ILE A 394 -6.64 12.09 -10.89
CA ILE A 394 -5.88 11.51 -9.77
C ILE A 394 -4.56 10.93 -10.27
N ALA A 395 -4.63 9.93 -11.16
CA ALA A 395 -3.47 9.23 -11.67
C ALA A 395 -3.44 9.37 -13.19
N LEU A 396 -2.88 10.48 -13.68
CA LEU A 396 -2.84 10.77 -15.12
C LEU A 396 -2.28 9.56 -15.91
N ASN A 397 -3.01 9.13 -16.93
CA ASN A 397 -2.68 8.00 -17.80
C ASN A 397 -2.67 6.61 -17.11
N SER A 398 -3.28 6.48 -15.92
CA SER A 398 -3.41 5.19 -15.24
C SER A 398 -4.82 4.99 -14.72
N SER A 399 -5.43 3.85 -15.04
CA SER A 399 -6.82 3.61 -14.67
C SER A 399 -7.04 3.54 -13.16
N VAL A 400 -8.12 4.16 -12.69
CA VAL A 400 -8.57 4.05 -11.30
C VAL A 400 -9.44 2.79 -11.17
N ILE A 401 -8.95 1.81 -10.43
CA ILE A 401 -9.58 0.49 -10.31
C ILE A 401 -10.57 0.48 -9.16
N THR A 402 -10.14 0.90 -7.98
CA THR A 402 -10.94 0.85 -6.76
C THR A 402 -11.15 2.24 -6.20
N VAL A 403 -12.37 2.53 -5.75
CA VAL A 403 -12.79 3.75 -5.08
C VAL A 403 -13.56 3.40 -3.81
N LEU A 404 -13.35 4.17 -2.75
CA LEU A 404 -14.05 4.06 -1.48
C LEU A 404 -14.22 5.45 -0.86
N TRP A 405 -15.43 5.79 -0.43
CA TRP A 405 -15.67 6.98 0.39
C TRP A 405 -16.03 6.54 1.81
N HIS A 406 -15.19 6.94 2.76
CA HIS A 406 -15.36 6.53 4.15
C HIS A 406 -16.35 7.44 4.91
N GLU A 407 -17.29 6.83 5.63
CA GLU A 407 -18.40 7.51 6.31
C GLU A 407 -17.98 8.49 7.41
N LYS A 408 -17.06 8.10 8.30
CA LYS A 408 -16.71 8.94 9.47
C LYS A 408 -15.59 9.94 9.19
N LEU A 409 -14.68 9.58 8.30
CA LEU A 409 -13.52 10.43 7.99
C LEU A 409 -13.89 11.53 6.99
N ASN A 410 -14.94 11.30 6.19
CA ASN A 410 -15.25 12.06 5.00
C ASN A 410 -14.02 12.18 4.06
N GLN A 411 -13.45 11.04 3.69
CA GLN A 411 -12.25 10.94 2.82
C GLN A 411 -12.53 9.95 1.70
N ILE A 412 -11.99 10.22 0.51
CA ILE A 412 -12.10 9.34 -0.65
C ILE A 412 -10.75 8.66 -0.88
N ILE A 413 -10.75 7.34 -0.98
CA ILE A 413 -9.57 6.57 -1.33
C ILE A 413 -9.76 6.03 -2.73
N THR A 414 -8.71 6.15 -3.52
CA THR A 414 -8.64 5.55 -4.84
C THR A 414 -7.37 4.72 -4.99
N GLY A 415 -7.49 3.52 -5.54
CA GLY A 415 -6.37 2.68 -5.94
C GLY A 415 -6.27 2.60 -7.46
N SER A 416 -5.09 2.91 -7.99
CA SER A 416 -4.83 2.95 -9.42
C SER A 416 -4.01 1.76 -9.92
N ALA A 417 -4.00 1.57 -11.24
CA ALA A 417 -3.26 0.51 -11.91
C ALA A 417 -1.73 0.65 -11.78
N ASN A 418 -1.22 1.86 -11.52
CA ASN A 418 0.21 2.14 -11.31
C ASN A 418 0.73 1.72 -9.92
N GLY A 419 -0.10 1.15 -9.03
CA GLY A 419 0.32 0.73 -7.69
C GLY A 419 0.25 1.84 -6.62
N GLU A 420 -0.30 3.00 -6.96
CA GLU A 420 -0.48 4.12 -6.04
C GLU A 420 -1.88 4.10 -5.41
N THR A 421 -1.93 4.38 -4.11
CA THR A 421 -3.20 4.68 -3.42
C THR A 421 -3.23 6.16 -3.12
N HIS A 422 -4.25 6.85 -3.59
CA HIS A 422 -4.47 8.27 -3.30
C HIS A 422 -5.57 8.39 -2.26
N VAL A 423 -5.31 9.14 -1.20
CA VAL A 423 -6.29 9.48 -0.16
C VAL A 423 -6.61 10.96 -0.29
N LEU A 424 -7.78 11.26 -0.82
CA LEU A 424 -8.31 12.61 -0.97
C LEU A 424 -9.03 13.02 0.30
N TYR A 425 -8.77 14.24 0.75
CA TYR A 425 -9.35 14.81 1.93
C TYR A 425 -9.47 16.33 1.79
N ASN A 426 -10.33 16.94 2.60
CA ASN A 426 -10.39 18.38 2.76
C ASN A 426 -10.06 18.72 4.24
N PRO A 427 -9.09 19.60 4.53
CA PRO A 427 -8.74 19.98 5.90
C PRO A 427 -9.90 20.51 6.75
N THR A 428 -10.89 21.18 6.15
CA THR A 428 -12.03 21.73 6.89
C THR A 428 -13.08 20.66 7.15
N SER A 429 -13.50 19.92 6.12
CA SER A 429 -14.61 18.96 6.20
C SER A 429 -14.21 17.53 6.61
N SER A 430 -12.95 17.11 6.38
CA SER A 430 -12.47 15.78 6.74
C SER A 430 -11.90 15.74 8.17
N THR A 431 -12.06 14.58 8.81
CA THR A 431 -11.53 14.32 10.16
C THR A 431 -10.53 13.17 10.14
N LEU A 432 -9.52 13.20 11.02
CA LEU A 432 -8.53 12.13 11.24
C LEU A 432 -7.89 11.60 9.94
N GLY A 433 -7.53 10.32 9.85
CA GLY A 433 -7.00 9.69 8.63
C GLY A 433 -5.79 10.42 8.04
N ALA A 434 -5.89 10.85 6.77
CA ALA A 434 -4.85 11.63 6.10
C ALA A 434 -4.53 12.96 6.80
N LYS A 435 -5.54 13.69 7.31
CA LYS A 435 -5.34 14.94 8.07
C LYS A 435 -4.46 14.72 9.30
N MET A 436 -4.64 13.60 10.01
CA MET A 436 -3.79 13.24 11.15
C MET A 436 -2.36 12.90 10.74
N VAL A 437 -2.16 12.29 9.56
CA VAL A 437 -0.81 12.04 9.04
C VAL A 437 -0.14 13.38 8.73
N MET A 438 -0.82 14.25 7.98
CA MET A 438 -0.29 15.55 7.55
C MET A 438 -0.06 16.54 8.70
N SER A 439 -0.81 16.43 9.80
CA SER A 439 -0.61 17.26 11.00
C SER A 439 0.58 16.86 11.86
N LYS A 440 1.26 15.74 11.57
CA LYS A 440 2.45 15.31 12.33
C LYS A 440 3.71 15.93 11.77
N ALA A 441 4.61 16.27 12.68
CA ALA A 441 5.95 16.70 12.32
C ALA A 441 6.67 15.63 11.46
N PRO A 442 7.26 16.02 10.32
CA PRO A 442 7.98 15.10 9.47
C PRO A 442 9.21 14.55 10.21
N LYS A 443 9.37 13.24 10.21
CA LYS A 443 10.59 12.61 10.70
C LYS A 443 11.73 12.89 9.72
N ARG A 444 12.93 13.19 10.23
CA ARG A 444 14.14 13.22 9.40
C ARG A 444 14.34 11.82 8.81
N ARG A 445 14.27 11.71 7.48
CA ARG A 445 14.54 10.44 6.80
C ARG A 445 15.97 10.03 7.04
N HIS A 446 16.17 8.82 7.55
CA HIS A 446 17.47 8.17 7.49
C HIS A 446 17.71 7.67 6.06
N ILE A 447 18.98 7.44 5.69
CA ILE A 447 19.33 6.93 4.36
C ILE A 447 18.72 5.53 4.10
N ASP A 448 18.41 4.81 5.18
CA ASP A 448 17.83 3.45 5.16
C ASP A 448 16.29 3.44 5.28
N ASP A 449 15.64 4.61 5.34
CA ASP A 449 14.18 4.69 5.40
C ASP A 449 13.57 4.51 3.99
N ASP A 450 13.46 3.26 3.55
CA ASP A 450 12.75 2.88 2.32
C ASP A 450 11.25 2.64 2.57
N PRO A 451 10.33 3.31 1.85
CA PRO A 451 8.88 3.19 2.03
C PRO A 451 8.32 1.81 1.65
N ASN A 452 9.07 1.07 0.82
CA ASN A 452 8.70 -0.27 0.37
C ASN A 452 8.91 -1.34 1.46
N LEU A 453 9.71 -1.04 2.50
CA LEU A 453 10.00 -1.95 3.60
C LEU A 453 8.90 -1.88 4.68
N THR A 454 8.55 -3.00 5.30
CA THR A 454 7.55 -3.07 6.38
C THR A 454 8.17 -2.82 7.76
N MET A 455 7.41 -2.27 8.71
CA MET A 455 7.81 -2.15 10.13
C MET A 455 7.54 -3.44 10.92
N ASP A 456 7.33 -4.58 10.23
CA ASP A 456 6.84 -5.80 10.86
C ASP A 456 7.93 -6.43 11.75
N LEU A 457 7.82 -6.18 13.06
CA LEU A 457 8.67 -6.79 14.07
C LEU A 457 8.24 -8.21 14.45
N THR A 458 7.11 -8.73 13.95
CA THR A 458 6.68 -10.11 14.29
C THR A 458 7.64 -11.16 13.76
N GLN A 459 8.43 -10.83 12.74
CA GLN A 459 9.56 -11.63 12.26
C GLN A 459 10.91 -11.17 12.83
N GLY A 460 10.96 -10.07 13.57
CA GLY A 460 12.20 -9.51 14.12
C GLY A 460 12.39 -9.83 15.59
N LEU A 461 13.32 -10.74 15.90
CA LEU A 461 13.80 -11.08 17.25
C LEU A 461 12.70 -11.31 18.29
N SER A 462 12.28 -12.56 18.46
CA SER A 462 11.86 -13.01 19.78
C SER A 462 13.03 -12.76 20.74
N GLY A 463 12.89 -11.76 21.62
CA GLY A 463 13.93 -11.28 22.55
C GLY A 463 14.41 -12.28 23.61
N ASP A 464 14.05 -13.56 23.49
CA ASP A 464 14.40 -14.62 24.44
C ASP A 464 15.54 -15.54 23.98
N SER A 465 16.10 -15.36 22.78
CA SER A 465 17.25 -16.17 22.37
C SER A 465 18.54 -15.59 22.96
N ILE A 466 18.91 -16.04 24.16
CA ILE A 466 20.22 -15.81 24.77
C ILE A 466 21.29 -16.37 23.82
N ILE A 467 22.03 -15.47 23.17
CA ILE A 467 23.14 -15.84 22.29
C ILE A 467 24.34 -16.22 23.17
N THR A 468 24.50 -17.51 23.47
CA THR A 468 25.76 -18.01 24.04
C THR A 468 26.84 -18.08 22.94
N PRO A 469 28.05 -17.53 23.16
CA PRO A 469 29.14 -17.65 22.19
C PRO A 469 29.48 -19.13 21.94
N GLY A 470 29.28 -19.60 20.70
CA GLY A 470 29.62 -20.97 20.26
C GLY A 470 28.46 -21.97 20.16
N GLY A 471 27.22 -21.58 20.43
CA GLY A 471 26.04 -22.45 20.20
C GLY A 471 25.62 -22.47 18.73
N ALA A 472 25.56 -23.65 18.11
CA ALA A 472 25.00 -23.80 16.77
C ALA A 472 23.49 -23.48 16.78
N LEU A 473 23.11 -22.41 16.09
CA LEU A 473 21.72 -21.99 15.89
C LEU A 473 21.02 -23.01 14.98
N THR A 474 20.00 -23.70 15.51
CA THR A 474 19.07 -24.49 14.68
C THR A 474 18.28 -23.53 13.78
N GLY A 475 18.22 -23.83 12.47
CA GLY A 475 17.88 -22.91 11.37
C GLY A 475 16.53 -22.19 11.35
N ALA A 476 15.71 -22.27 12.41
CA ALA A 476 14.46 -21.53 12.50
C ALA A 476 14.63 -20.08 13.01
N SER A 477 15.63 -19.81 13.88
CA SER A 477 15.82 -18.46 14.47
C SER A 477 16.64 -17.52 13.57
N ASN A 478 17.49 -18.04 12.69
CA ASN A 478 18.28 -17.23 11.75
C ASN A 478 17.48 -16.77 10.53
N ALA A 479 16.43 -17.50 10.12
CA ALA A 479 15.63 -17.12 8.97
C ALA A 479 14.95 -15.76 9.22
N ALA A 480 14.33 -15.58 10.39
CA ALA A 480 13.56 -14.38 10.75
C ALA A 480 14.41 -13.09 10.87
N ALA A 481 15.72 -13.21 11.10
CA ALA A 481 16.64 -12.07 11.20
C ALA A 481 17.16 -11.56 9.84
N THR A 482 16.96 -12.29 8.75
CA THR A 482 17.47 -11.89 7.43
C THR A 482 16.55 -10.88 6.74
N PHE A 483 17.14 -9.95 5.99
CA PHE A 483 16.41 -8.97 5.16
C PHE A 483 15.36 -9.64 4.25
N ALA A 484 15.70 -10.79 3.66
CA ALA A 484 14.80 -11.55 2.79
C ALA A 484 13.59 -12.16 3.52
N ALA A 485 13.69 -12.48 4.81
CA ALA A 485 12.53 -12.95 5.58
C ALA A 485 11.60 -11.80 5.94
N ARG A 486 12.15 -10.66 6.39
CA ARG A 486 11.38 -9.44 6.72
C ARG A 486 10.75 -8.80 5.50
N HIS A 487 11.30 -9.06 4.31
CA HIS A 487 10.84 -8.52 3.03
C HIS A 487 10.69 -9.67 2.02
N PRO A 488 9.69 -10.55 2.19
CA PRO A 488 9.51 -11.73 1.34
C PRO A 488 9.21 -11.38 -0.13
N THR A 489 8.83 -10.13 -0.38
CA THR A 489 8.43 -9.58 -1.67
C THR A 489 9.48 -8.68 -2.32
N ILE A 490 10.49 -8.21 -1.59
CA ILE A 490 11.53 -7.29 -2.10
C ILE A 490 12.90 -7.93 -1.96
N GLY A 491 13.55 -8.15 -3.10
CA GLY A 491 14.90 -8.70 -3.19
C GLY A 491 14.96 -10.15 -3.63
N LEU A 492 15.63 -10.98 -2.85
CA LEU A 492 15.95 -12.36 -3.18
C LEU A 492 14.73 -13.26 -2.93
N THR A 493 14.42 -14.16 -3.86
CA THR A 493 13.57 -15.33 -3.62
C THR A 493 14.07 -16.12 -2.41
N ALA A 494 13.23 -16.98 -1.83
CA ALA A 494 13.63 -17.89 -0.74
C ALA A 494 14.82 -18.81 -1.10
N SER A 495 15.14 -18.96 -2.40
CA SER A 495 16.35 -19.65 -2.88
C SER A 495 17.59 -18.76 -3.03
N GLY A 496 17.53 -17.50 -2.60
CA GLY A 496 18.64 -16.54 -2.73
C GLY A 496 18.83 -15.98 -4.15
N LYS A 497 17.82 -16.00 -5.03
CA LYS A 497 17.91 -15.42 -6.40
C LYS A 497 17.23 -14.06 -6.47
N SER A 498 17.86 -13.06 -7.09
CA SER A 498 17.23 -11.76 -7.36
C SER A 498 15.95 -11.94 -8.18
N ARG A 499 14.86 -11.28 -7.78
CA ARG A 499 13.61 -11.21 -8.56
C ARG A 499 13.69 -10.19 -9.72
N ASP A 500 14.70 -9.32 -9.74
CA ASP A 500 14.97 -8.38 -10.84
C ASP A 500 15.76 -9.07 -11.98
N PRO A 501 15.19 -9.19 -13.20
CA PRO A 501 15.84 -9.83 -14.35
C PRO A 501 17.10 -9.10 -14.86
N ARG A 502 17.26 -7.81 -14.52
CA ARG A 502 18.39 -6.98 -14.98
C ARG A 502 19.61 -7.07 -14.06
N ARG A 503 19.46 -7.65 -12.86
CA ARG A 503 20.56 -7.83 -11.92
C ARG A 503 21.27 -9.16 -12.17
N PRO A 504 22.60 -9.14 -12.41
CA PRO A 504 23.37 -10.37 -12.59
C PRO A 504 23.24 -11.30 -11.37
N HIS A 505 22.99 -12.58 -11.63
CA HIS A 505 22.94 -13.61 -10.62
C HIS A 505 24.30 -13.77 -9.93
N VAL A 506 24.37 -13.52 -8.62
CA VAL A 506 25.54 -13.86 -7.80
C VAL A 506 25.39 -15.31 -7.35
N PRO A 507 26.24 -16.25 -7.80
CA PRO A 507 26.15 -17.65 -7.40
C PRO A 507 26.33 -17.81 -5.90
N ALA A 508 25.48 -18.64 -5.27
CA ALA A 508 25.68 -19.06 -3.91
C ALA A 508 27.06 -19.73 -3.79
N VAL A 509 27.96 -19.13 -3.01
CA VAL A 509 29.28 -19.68 -2.73
C VAL A 509 29.07 -20.94 -1.89
N THR A 510 29.02 -22.09 -2.56
CA THR A 510 29.11 -23.37 -1.85
C THR A 510 30.51 -23.45 -1.20
N PRO A 511 30.68 -24.16 -0.07
CA PRO A 511 32.00 -24.34 0.56
C PRO A 511 33.08 -24.92 -0.38
N PHE A 512 32.66 -25.47 -1.53
CA PHE A 512 33.51 -26.10 -2.54
C PHE A 512 33.72 -25.26 -3.81
N ALA A 513 32.90 -24.21 -4.02
CA ALA A 513 33.05 -23.30 -5.16
C ALA A 513 33.91 -22.09 -4.75
N LYS A 514 35.21 -22.33 -4.52
CA LYS A 514 36.20 -21.26 -4.34
C LYS A 514 36.46 -20.60 -5.70
N SER A 515 35.67 -19.59 -6.06
CA SER A 515 35.96 -18.70 -7.20
C SER A 515 36.85 -17.51 -6.83
N GLN A 516 37.50 -17.54 -5.65
CA GLN A 516 38.59 -16.63 -5.35
C GLN A 516 39.92 -17.36 -5.52
N PRO A 517 40.97 -16.70 -6.07
CA PRO A 517 42.30 -17.28 -6.10
C PRO A 517 42.64 -17.75 -4.69
N ASP A 518 42.93 -19.05 -4.57
CA ASP A 518 43.07 -19.74 -3.28
C ASP A 518 43.98 -18.91 -2.39
N ALA A 519 43.58 -18.63 -1.14
CA ALA A 519 44.39 -17.84 -0.22
C ALA A 519 45.81 -18.43 -0.08
N GLN A 520 45.96 -19.74 -0.33
CA GLN A 520 47.25 -20.41 -0.46
C GLN A 520 48.05 -19.98 -1.69
N HIS A 521 47.43 -19.78 -2.85
CA HIS A 521 48.07 -19.27 -4.06
C HIS A 521 48.57 -17.84 -3.86
N ILE A 522 47.75 -16.97 -3.25
CA ILE A 522 48.15 -15.60 -2.90
C ILE A 522 49.30 -15.61 -1.88
N LYS A 523 49.22 -16.44 -0.83
CA LYS A 523 50.29 -16.60 0.16
C LYS A 523 51.59 -17.12 -0.45
N LYS A 524 51.52 -18.02 -1.43
CA LYS A 524 52.69 -18.62 -2.08
C LYS A 524 53.32 -17.71 -3.13
N ASN A 525 52.52 -16.91 -3.83
CA ASN A 525 52.99 -16.16 -5.01
C ASN A 525 53.17 -14.66 -4.76
N ILE A 526 52.65 -14.10 -3.66
CA ILE A 526 52.91 -12.72 -3.26
C ILE A 526 53.94 -12.72 -2.12
N PRO A 527 55.23 -12.41 -2.40
CA PRO A 527 56.32 -12.58 -1.44
C PRO A 527 56.23 -11.68 -0.21
N LEU A 528 55.44 -10.60 -0.24
CA LEU A 528 55.23 -9.71 0.92
C LEU A 528 53.92 -9.97 1.69
N SER A 529 53.13 -10.97 1.31
CA SER A 529 51.84 -11.23 1.98
C SER A 529 51.98 -11.74 3.41
N SER A 530 53.14 -12.27 3.80
CA SER A 530 53.40 -12.77 5.17
C SER A 530 53.98 -11.74 6.13
N MET A 531 54.41 -10.56 5.66
CA MET A 531 54.94 -9.50 6.54
C MET A 531 53.84 -8.69 7.24
N ARG A 532 52.57 -8.88 6.86
CA ARG A 532 51.43 -8.19 7.46
C ARG A 532 51.19 -8.54 8.92
N ASP A 533 51.66 -9.72 9.35
CA ASP A 533 51.43 -10.27 10.68
C ASP A 533 52.69 -10.24 11.56
N GLU A 534 53.82 -9.69 11.07
CA GLU A 534 55.03 -9.55 11.88
C GLU A 534 54.96 -8.25 12.70
N ASP A 535 55.08 -8.39 14.03
CA ASP A 535 55.16 -7.24 14.93
C ASP A 535 56.43 -6.42 14.60
N PRO A 536 56.31 -5.11 14.29
CA PRO A 536 57.45 -4.27 13.93
C PRO A 536 58.54 -4.25 15.01
N ARG A 537 58.19 -4.42 16.30
CA ARG A 537 59.17 -4.47 17.39
C ARG A 537 60.01 -5.74 17.33
N ALA A 538 59.37 -6.88 17.10
CA ALA A 538 60.05 -8.17 16.97
C ALA A 538 60.91 -8.22 15.71
N ALA A 539 60.45 -7.62 14.61
CA ALA A 539 61.21 -7.51 13.38
C ALA A 539 62.49 -6.67 13.56
N LEU A 540 62.40 -5.52 14.24
CA LEU A 540 63.56 -4.66 14.52
C LEU A 540 64.58 -5.31 15.45
N LEU A 541 64.12 -6.04 16.48
CA LEU A 541 65.00 -6.75 17.42
C LEU A 541 65.85 -7.83 16.72
N ARG A 542 65.33 -8.51 15.70
CA ARG A 542 66.10 -9.52 14.92
C ARG A 542 67.34 -8.91 14.25
N TYR A 543 67.31 -7.62 13.92
CA TYR A 543 68.44 -6.93 13.28
C TYR A 543 69.34 -6.20 14.28
N ALA A 544 68.95 -6.07 15.56
CA ALA A 544 69.76 -5.41 16.59
C ALA A 544 71.10 -6.13 16.82
N ASP A 545 71.08 -7.45 16.93
CA ASP A 545 72.29 -8.27 17.10
C ASP A 545 73.18 -8.26 15.85
N LYS A 546 72.59 -8.07 14.67
CA LYS A 546 73.32 -8.00 13.40
C LYS A 546 73.97 -6.64 13.22
N ALA A 547 73.28 -5.56 13.60
CA ALA A 547 73.79 -4.19 13.57
C ALA A 547 74.95 -3.98 14.54
N THR A 548 74.98 -4.70 15.68
CA THR A 548 76.11 -4.65 16.62
C THR A 548 77.32 -5.46 16.15
N LYS A 549 77.10 -6.62 15.51
CA LYS A 549 78.19 -7.51 15.06
C LYS A 549 78.84 -7.08 13.75
N GLU A 550 78.06 -6.55 12.80
CA GLU A 550 78.54 -6.10 11.48
C GLU A 550 77.96 -4.72 11.11
N PRO A 551 78.50 -3.62 11.67
CA PRO A 551 78.01 -2.27 11.40
C PRO A 551 78.43 -1.78 10.01
N LEU A 552 77.63 -2.09 8.98
CA LEU A 552 77.89 -1.64 7.61
C LEU A 552 77.78 -0.12 7.43
N PHE A 553 76.80 0.52 8.10
CA PHE A 553 76.49 1.95 7.91
C PHE A 553 76.94 2.85 9.07
N THR A 554 77.23 2.28 10.24
CA THR A 554 77.60 3.05 11.46
C THR A 554 79.07 2.88 11.87
N SER A 555 79.88 2.16 11.07
CA SER A 555 81.30 1.90 11.36
C SER A 555 82.13 3.17 11.56
N ALA A 556 81.86 4.22 10.77
CA ALA A 556 82.57 5.50 10.83
C ALA A 556 82.31 6.29 12.13
N TRP A 557 81.27 5.95 12.89
CA TRP A 557 80.90 6.63 14.14
C TRP A 557 81.03 5.73 15.38
N SER A 558 81.77 4.62 15.27
CA SER A 558 81.96 3.67 16.38
C SER A 558 82.48 4.32 17.67
N GLU A 559 83.29 5.37 17.57
CA GLU A 559 83.81 6.12 18.72
C GLU A 559 82.87 7.22 19.24
N THR A 560 81.99 7.76 18.39
CA THR A 560 81.14 8.93 18.71
C THR A 560 79.66 8.59 18.90
N GLN A 561 79.28 7.32 18.73
CA GLN A 561 77.90 6.89 18.82
C GLN A 561 77.38 6.98 20.28
N PRO A 562 76.30 7.72 20.54
CA PRO A 562 75.74 7.82 21.89
C PRO A 562 75.22 6.46 22.36
N ARG A 563 75.55 6.08 23.61
CA ARG A 563 75.02 4.86 24.23
C ARG A 563 73.59 5.11 24.70
N THR A 564 72.65 4.29 24.25
CA THR A 564 71.26 4.37 24.70
C THR A 564 71.16 3.84 26.13
N LEU A 565 70.93 4.73 27.10
CA LEU A 565 70.59 4.37 28.47
C LEU A 565 69.08 4.15 28.53
N TYR A 566 68.66 2.90 28.64
CA TYR A 566 67.26 2.59 28.92
C TYR A 566 66.97 2.83 30.40
N ALA A 567 65.77 3.32 30.72
CA ALA A 567 65.32 3.37 32.10
C ALA A 567 65.24 1.95 32.67
N GLU A 568 65.84 1.72 33.83
CA GLU A 568 65.62 0.48 34.60
C GLU A 568 64.16 0.47 35.04
N LEU A 569 63.34 -0.35 34.39
CA LEU A 569 61.99 -0.62 34.86
C LEU A 569 62.14 -1.43 36.15
N SER A 570 61.79 -0.81 37.28
CA SER A 570 61.66 -1.51 38.56
C SER A 570 60.61 -2.62 38.41
N ASP A 571 60.90 -3.82 38.92
CA ASP A 571 60.12 -5.07 38.81
C ASP A 571 58.68 -5.02 39.39
N GLU A 572 58.09 -3.85 39.63
CA GLU A 572 56.75 -3.69 40.24
C GLU A 572 55.60 -3.41 39.25
N GLU A 573 55.86 -3.26 37.95
CA GLU A 573 54.81 -3.12 36.92
C GLU A 573 54.76 -4.29 35.92
N GLU A 574 54.80 -5.52 36.43
CA GLU A 574 54.37 -6.69 35.66
C GLU A 574 52.84 -6.80 35.74
N GLY A 575 52.15 -6.24 34.75
CA GLY A 575 50.69 -6.42 34.59
C GLY A 575 50.29 -7.91 34.52
N PRO A 576 49.07 -8.27 34.96
CA PRO A 576 48.73 -9.66 35.25
C PRO A 576 48.83 -10.55 34.01
N ALA A 577 49.61 -11.63 34.14
CA ALA A 577 49.79 -12.67 33.15
C ALA A 577 48.44 -13.19 32.61
N SER A 578 48.24 -13.08 31.30
CA SER A 578 47.09 -13.66 30.61
C SER A 578 47.16 -15.20 30.71
N LYS A 579 46.43 -15.76 31.67
CA LYS A 579 46.14 -17.20 31.70
C LYS A 579 45.33 -17.54 30.45
N LYS A 580 45.97 -18.25 29.52
CA LYS A 580 45.30 -19.01 28.46
C LYS A 580 44.28 -19.96 29.11
N THR A 581 43.01 -19.57 29.11
CA THR A 581 41.90 -20.50 29.32
C THR A 581 41.83 -21.42 28.10
N LYS A 582 42.17 -22.70 28.31
CA LYS A 582 41.77 -23.77 27.38
C LYS A 582 40.25 -23.88 27.43
N ARG A 583 39.60 -23.53 26.32
CA ARG A 583 38.34 -24.13 25.89
C ARG A 583 38.32 -24.22 24.38
#